data_AF-A0A0L7LYI2-F1
#
_entry.id   AF-A0A0L7LYI2-F1
#
_cell.length_a   1.000
_cell.length_b   1.000
_cell.length_c   1.000
_cell.angle_alpha   90.00
_cell.angle_beta   90.00
_cell.angle_gamma   90.00
#
_symmetry.space_group_name_H-M   'P 1'
#
loop_
_entity.id
_entity.type
_entity.pdbx_description
1 polymer ?
#
loop_
_entity_poly.entity_id
_entity_poly.type
_entity_poly.pdbx_seq_one_letter_code
_entity_poly.pdbx_strand_id
1 'polypeptide(L)'
;MGHTHKEYKNNEKSAIFFEWLIFFVGIIIRIIIYYYGRWQDKNFNVKFTDVDYYVFSDAAKYVLMNKSPYERYTYRYTPLLAYIMIPNFFVHFSFGKILFSFIDILVTILINQIIKIKYTNCKNYIFYTCLWFLNPLVIIISLRGNADVIPCFLIIVTIFCIYKKHIFLSSIFYGLAVNFKIYTIIYALPFMLYLNKNYLLGENIFQLNEKKKKKKNDFLLNTFFYIFRIISNFFVELFKLNYEQFLFSICSSSVFLILNCVFYIIYGYEFLYESFIYHIIRRDHRHNFSLFFYLMYLSIEKNSKIIPLITFVPQIILVALFGFKYARTNLELSMFLQTISFIALNKVCTSQYFIWCIPFLPIILCAITLSKRNMFLIISSILFFIVAKVGSKRFLLLYKYVFSYIIFFS
;
A
#
# COMPACT_ATOMS: atom_id res chain seq x y z
N MET A 1 -27.03 25.06 31.93
CA MET A 1 -27.06 24.07 30.82
C MET A 1 -27.16 24.67 29.41
N GLY A 2 -27.60 25.92 29.22
CA GLY A 2 -27.67 26.54 27.87
C GLY A 2 -26.34 27.04 27.27
N HIS A 3 -25.35 27.41 28.10
CA HIS A 3 -24.06 27.95 27.63
C HIS A 3 -23.17 26.89 26.98
N THR A 4 -23.11 25.68 27.55
CA THR A 4 -22.29 24.58 27.04
C THR A 4 -22.79 24.09 25.67
N HIS A 5 -24.11 23.94 25.48
CA HIS A 5 -24.67 23.51 24.19
C HIS A 5 -24.41 24.50 23.04
N LYS A 6 -24.34 25.81 23.33
CA LYS A 6 -24.07 26.86 22.33
C LYS A 6 -22.60 26.87 21.93
N GLU A 7 -21.68 26.66 22.88
CA GLU A 7 -20.25 26.49 22.61
C GLU A 7 -19.93 25.22 21.82
N TYR A 8 -20.57 24.09 22.15
CA TYR A 8 -20.43 22.85 21.37
C TYR A 8 -20.87 23.03 19.92
N LYS A 9 -22.04 23.65 19.68
CA LYS A 9 -22.53 23.95 18.31
C LYS A 9 -21.63 24.92 17.54
N ASN A 10 -21.03 25.91 18.22
CA ASN A 10 -20.11 26.86 17.59
C ASN A 10 -18.78 26.19 17.20
N ASN A 11 -18.26 25.29 18.04
CA ASN A 11 -17.05 24.52 17.74
C ASN A 11 -17.25 23.50 16.61
N GLU A 12 -18.44 22.93 16.49
CA GLU A 12 -18.77 22.02 15.39
C GLU A 12 -18.90 22.77 14.06
N LYS A 13 -19.56 23.93 14.05
CA LYS A 13 -19.66 24.79 12.86
C LYS A 13 -18.29 25.30 12.39
N SER A 14 -17.41 25.70 13.31
CA SER A 14 -16.07 26.15 12.95
C SER A 14 -15.23 25.01 12.37
N ALA A 15 -15.28 23.81 12.95
CA ALA A 15 -14.59 22.63 12.41
C ALA A 15 -15.06 22.27 10.99
N ILE A 16 -16.38 22.31 10.74
CA ILE A 16 -16.94 22.09 9.40
C ILE A 16 -16.42 23.15 8.43
N PHE A 17 -16.45 24.43 8.79
CA PHE A 17 -15.92 25.50 7.95
C PHE A 17 -14.44 25.29 7.58
N PHE A 18 -13.59 24.94 8.55
CA PHE A 18 -12.19 24.63 8.30
C PHE A 18 -12.00 23.41 7.38
N GLU A 19 -12.83 22.38 7.54
CA GLU A 19 -12.84 21.22 6.64
C GLU A 19 -13.10 21.68 5.19
N TRP A 20 -14.19 22.41 4.94
CA TRP A 20 -14.51 22.94 3.61
C TRP A 20 -13.41 23.85 3.04
N LEU A 21 -12.84 24.73 3.86
CA LEU A 21 -11.75 25.60 3.45
C LEU A 21 -10.52 24.80 3.00
N ILE A 22 -10.13 23.77 3.74
CA ILE A 22 -8.99 22.92 3.39
C ILE A 22 -9.26 22.17 2.09
N PHE A 23 -10.44 21.56 1.95
CA PHE A 23 -10.83 20.90 0.69
C PHE A 23 -10.76 21.85 -0.50
N PHE A 24 -11.31 23.06 -0.35
CA PHE A 24 -11.27 24.10 -1.38
C PHE A 24 -9.83 24.48 -1.77
N VAL A 25 -8.98 24.81 -0.78
CA VAL A 25 -7.57 25.15 -1.00
C VAL A 25 -6.82 23.99 -1.66
N GLY A 26 -7.01 22.77 -1.19
CA GLY A 26 -6.33 21.59 -1.74
C GLY A 26 -6.76 21.24 -3.16
N ILE A 27 -8.02 21.53 -3.54
CA ILE A 27 -8.49 21.42 -4.93
C ILE A 27 -7.85 22.51 -5.79
N ILE A 28 -7.81 23.76 -5.32
CA ILE A 28 -7.15 24.87 -6.04
C ILE A 28 -5.67 24.55 -6.30
N ILE A 29 -4.95 24.08 -5.28
CA ILE A 29 -3.54 23.70 -5.41
C ILE A 29 -3.36 22.64 -6.50
N ARG A 30 -4.24 21.62 -6.53
CA ARG A 30 -4.21 20.58 -7.57
C ARG A 30 -4.46 21.15 -8.96
N ILE A 31 -5.40 22.07 -9.10
CA ILE A 31 -5.69 22.75 -10.38
C ILE A 31 -4.48 23.56 -10.84
N ILE A 32 -3.86 24.33 -9.94
CA ILE A 32 -2.65 25.11 -10.23
C ILE A 32 -1.51 24.19 -10.69
N ILE A 33 -1.23 23.13 -9.93
CA ILE A 33 -0.16 22.17 -10.25
C ILE A 33 -0.46 21.42 -11.56
N TYR A 34 -1.72 21.11 -11.84
CA TYR A 34 -2.12 20.50 -13.11
C TYR A 34 -1.77 21.41 -14.32
N TYR A 35 -2.16 22.69 -14.26
CA TYR A 35 -1.85 23.63 -15.34
C TYR A 35 -0.35 23.92 -15.44
N TYR A 36 0.34 24.06 -14.31
CA TYR A 36 1.80 24.16 -14.27
C TYR A 36 2.46 22.94 -14.92
N GLY A 37 2.01 21.73 -14.60
CA GLY A 37 2.52 20.49 -15.18
C GLY A 37 2.38 20.46 -16.71
N ARG A 38 1.24 20.93 -17.24
CA ARG A 38 1.05 21.08 -18.70
C ARG A 38 1.98 22.11 -19.32
N TRP A 39 2.19 23.23 -18.63
CA TRP A 39 3.15 24.24 -19.07
C TRP A 39 4.57 23.68 -19.07
N GLN A 40 4.99 22.98 -18.01
CA GLN A 40 6.29 22.33 -17.91
C GLN A 40 6.50 21.31 -19.03
N ASP A 41 5.50 20.47 -19.30
CA ASP A 41 5.58 19.46 -20.36
C ASP A 41 5.80 20.07 -21.75
N LYS A 42 5.32 21.29 -21.99
CA LYS A 42 5.53 22.02 -23.25
C LYS A 42 6.87 22.74 -23.32
N ASN A 43 7.36 23.27 -22.21
CA ASN A 43 8.49 24.20 -22.20
C ASN A 43 9.83 23.55 -21.82
N PHE A 44 9.84 22.48 -21.02
CA PHE A 44 11.08 21.87 -20.50
C PHE A 44 11.37 20.49 -21.08
N ASN A 45 12.65 20.10 -21.08
CA ASN A 45 13.10 18.77 -21.48
C ASN A 45 12.65 17.70 -20.47
N VAL A 46 12.74 18.00 -19.18
CA VAL A 46 12.27 17.11 -18.11
C VAL A 46 10.76 17.29 -17.93
N LYS A 47 10.02 16.25 -18.30
CA LYS A 47 8.55 16.26 -18.28
C LYS A 47 7.99 16.11 -16.87
N PHE A 48 6.89 16.82 -16.63
CA PHE A 48 6.05 16.64 -15.46
C PHE A 48 5.23 15.37 -15.59
N THR A 49 4.64 15.08 -16.76
CA THR A 49 3.88 13.84 -16.93
C THR A 49 4.78 12.61 -16.71
N ASP A 50 4.29 11.66 -15.93
CA ASP A 50 4.96 10.38 -15.72
C ASP A 50 5.04 9.59 -17.03
N VAL A 51 6.17 8.92 -17.26
CA VAL A 51 6.34 8.05 -18.43
C VAL A 51 5.30 6.93 -18.40
N ASP A 52 5.01 6.41 -17.20
CA ASP A 52 4.02 5.36 -17.01
C ASP A 52 2.61 5.80 -17.47
N TYR A 53 2.27 7.10 -17.38
CA TYR A 53 0.99 7.60 -17.87
C TYR A 53 0.80 7.41 -19.38
N TYR A 54 1.87 7.60 -20.15
CA TYR A 54 1.87 7.32 -21.59
C TYR A 54 1.78 5.82 -21.85
N VAL A 55 2.49 4.99 -21.07
CA VAL A 55 2.42 3.52 -21.17
C VAL A 55 0.99 3.03 -20.91
N PHE A 56 0.28 3.58 -19.92
CA PHE A 56 -1.12 3.23 -19.65
C PHE A 56 -2.06 3.66 -20.79
N SER A 57 -1.85 4.86 -21.31
CA SER A 57 -2.66 5.41 -22.40
C SER A 57 -2.46 4.61 -23.68
N ASP A 58 -1.21 4.27 -24.02
CA ASP A 58 -0.90 3.44 -25.18
C ASP A 58 -1.50 2.03 -25.03
N ALA A 59 -1.43 1.42 -23.84
CA ALA A 59 -2.08 0.14 -23.59
C ALA A 59 -3.60 0.22 -23.74
N ALA A 60 -4.23 1.29 -23.26
CA ALA A 60 -5.66 1.55 -23.47
C ALA A 60 -6.01 1.71 -24.96
N LYS A 61 -5.11 2.30 -25.77
CA LYS A 61 -5.27 2.37 -27.23
C LYS A 61 -5.30 0.98 -27.87
N TYR A 62 -4.44 0.06 -27.44
CA TYR A 62 -4.46 -1.32 -27.92
C TYR A 62 -5.76 -2.02 -27.54
N VAL A 63 -6.22 -1.88 -26.30
CA VAL A 63 -7.51 -2.43 -25.87
C VAL A 63 -8.66 -1.91 -26.74
N LEU A 64 -8.67 -0.61 -27.08
CA LEU A 64 -9.66 -0.03 -27.99
C LEU A 64 -9.63 -0.58 -29.41
N MET A 65 -8.47 -1.05 -29.85
CA MET A 65 -8.29 -1.72 -31.14
C MET A 65 -8.57 -3.22 -31.08
N ASN A 66 -9.19 -3.72 -30.00
CA ASN A 66 -9.39 -5.14 -29.70
C ASN A 66 -8.09 -5.95 -29.70
N LYS A 67 -7.00 -5.31 -29.23
CA LYS A 67 -5.67 -5.90 -29.13
C LYS A 67 -5.24 -6.06 -27.67
N SER A 68 -4.18 -6.85 -27.45
CA SER A 68 -3.61 -7.04 -26.11
C SER A 68 -3.00 -5.72 -25.60
N PRO A 69 -3.29 -5.28 -24.36
CA PRO A 69 -2.62 -4.12 -23.77
C PRO A 69 -1.10 -4.32 -23.66
N TYR A 70 -0.65 -5.57 -23.67
CA TYR A 70 0.75 -5.98 -23.60
C TYR A 70 1.50 -5.82 -24.94
N GLU A 71 0.80 -5.58 -26.06
CA GLU A 71 1.44 -5.09 -27.29
C GLU A 71 2.16 -3.75 -27.06
N ARG A 72 1.75 -2.99 -26.03
CA ARG A 72 2.54 -1.87 -25.56
C ARG A 72 3.77 -2.38 -24.80
N TYR A 73 4.93 -2.28 -25.45
CA TYR A 73 6.21 -2.54 -24.79
C TYR A 73 6.33 -1.78 -23.46
N THR A 74 6.76 -2.49 -22.41
CA THR A 74 6.85 -2.06 -20.99
C THR A 74 5.55 -1.92 -20.20
N TYR A 75 4.40 -2.29 -20.75
CA TYR A 75 3.18 -2.37 -19.95
C TYR A 75 3.23 -3.59 -19.00
N ARG A 76 3.51 -3.35 -17.72
CA ARG A 76 3.68 -4.39 -16.67
C ARG A 76 2.57 -4.40 -15.61
N TYR A 77 1.36 -3.96 -15.99
CA TYR A 77 0.21 -3.76 -15.10
C TYR A 77 -0.92 -4.72 -15.50
N THR A 78 -1.92 -4.89 -14.63
CA THR A 78 -3.10 -5.68 -15.00
C THR A 78 -3.94 -4.94 -16.04
N PRO A 79 -4.65 -5.67 -16.93
CA PRO A 79 -5.41 -5.03 -18.01
C PRO A 79 -6.48 -4.08 -17.48
N LEU A 80 -6.95 -4.28 -16.25
CA LEU A 80 -7.90 -3.40 -15.57
C LEU A 80 -7.46 -1.92 -15.63
N LEU A 81 -6.17 -1.62 -15.47
CA LEU A 81 -5.67 -0.26 -15.59
C LEU A 81 -5.77 0.26 -17.03
N ALA A 82 -5.50 -0.56 -18.05
CA ALA A 82 -5.68 -0.16 -19.45
C ALA A 82 -7.15 0.14 -19.75
N TYR A 83 -8.09 -0.69 -19.27
CA TYR A 83 -9.53 -0.45 -19.42
C TYR A 83 -9.98 0.85 -18.73
N ILE A 84 -9.49 1.13 -17.51
CA ILE A 84 -9.78 2.39 -16.80
C ILE A 84 -9.28 3.62 -17.60
N MET A 85 -8.22 3.45 -18.39
CA MET A 85 -7.57 4.54 -19.12
C MET A 85 -8.15 4.78 -20.52
N ILE A 86 -9.10 3.96 -20.98
CA ILE A 86 -9.82 4.13 -22.25
C ILE A 86 -10.38 5.55 -22.45
N PRO A 87 -11.02 6.19 -21.45
CA PRO A 87 -11.59 7.52 -21.65
C PRO A 87 -10.56 8.62 -21.91
N ASN A 88 -9.24 8.35 -21.81
CA ASN A 88 -8.21 9.27 -22.29
C ASN A 88 -8.36 9.63 -23.77
N PHE A 89 -8.97 8.75 -24.59
CA PHE A 89 -9.14 8.97 -26.03
C PHE A 89 -10.45 9.66 -26.39
N PHE A 90 -11.50 9.49 -25.59
CA PHE A 90 -12.84 10.02 -25.89
C PHE A 90 -13.21 11.28 -25.11
N VAL A 91 -12.66 11.45 -23.90
CA VAL A 91 -12.96 12.61 -23.04
C VAL A 91 -11.86 13.65 -23.17
N HIS A 92 -10.64 13.32 -22.75
CA HIS A 92 -9.46 14.18 -22.85
C HIS A 92 -8.21 13.37 -22.45
N PHE A 93 -7.05 13.64 -23.04
CA PHE A 93 -5.80 12.91 -22.72
C PHE A 93 -5.46 12.92 -21.23
N SER A 94 -5.83 13.98 -20.49
CA SER A 94 -5.62 14.11 -19.04
C SER A 94 -6.69 13.42 -18.17
N PHE A 95 -7.65 12.68 -18.73
CA PHE A 95 -8.73 12.04 -17.96
C PHE A 95 -8.18 11.21 -16.80
N GLY A 96 -7.20 10.33 -17.05
CA GLY A 96 -6.57 9.52 -16.01
C GLY A 96 -5.93 10.35 -14.90
N LYS A 97 -5.27 11.47 -15.21
CA LYS A 97 -4.70 12.37 -14.18
C LYS A 97 -5.77 12.97 -13.27
N ILE A 98 -6.89 13.38 -13.87
CA ILE A 98 -8.02 13.94 -13.13
C ILE A 98 -8.66 12.85 -12.27
N LEU A 99 -8.83 11.63 -12.82
CA LEU A 99 -9.32 10.48 -12.09
C LEU A 99 -8.44 10.13 -10.88
N PHE A 100 -7.12 10.05 -11.06
CA PHE A 100 -6.19 9.75 -9.97
C PHE A 100 -6.22 10.84 -8.89
N SER A 101 -6.24 12.11 -9.30
CA SER A 101 -6.40 13.24 -8.37
C SER A 101 -7.76 13.23 -7.65
N PHE A 102 -8.81 12.75 -8.28
CA PHE A 102 -10.13 12.59 -7.65
C PHE A 102 -10.13 11.44 -6.63
N ILE A 103 -9.49 10.32 -6.96
CA ILE A 103 -9.33 9.19 -6.04
C ILE A 103 -8.53 9.60 -4.79
N ASP A 104 -7.50 10.43 -4.92
CA ASP A 104 -6.79 11.04 -3.81
C ASP A 104 -7.72 11.86 -2.86
N ILE A 105 -8.65 12.64 -3.43
CA ILE A 105 -9.70 13.33 -2.66
C ILE A 105 -10.60 12.30 -1.94
N LEU A 106 -11.00 11.21 -2.60
CA LEU A 106 -11.79 10.16 -1.96
C LEU A 106 -11.05 9.46 -0.81
N VAL A 107 -9.75 9.21 -0.95
CA VAL A 107 -8.91 8.69 0.13
C VAL A 107 -8.94 9.63 1.33
N THR A 108 -8.87 10.94 1.10
CA THR A 108 -8.98 11.95 2.15
C THR A 108 -10.29 11.84 2.92
N ILE A 109 -11.41 11.73 2.21
CA ILE A 109 -12.75 11.60 2.81
C ILE A 109 -12.83 10.32 3.65
N LEU A 110 -12.33 9.20 3.12
CA LEU A 110 -12.34 7.92 3.83
C LEU A 110 -11.45 7.95 5.08
N ILE A 111 -10.26 8.55 5.01
CA ILE A 111 -9.37 8.74 6.17
C ILE A 111 -10.09 9.53 7.26
N ASN A 112 -10.73 10.65 6.90
CA ASN A 112 -11.50 11.47 7.84
C ASN A 112 -12.62 10.64 8.50
N GLN A 113 -13.38 9.87 7.72
CA GLN A 113 -14.42 9.00 8.25
C GLN A 113 -13.88 7.89 9.16
N ILE A 114 -12.76 7.26 8.81
CA ILE A 114 -12.10 6.26 9.65
C ILE A 114 -11.68 6.87 10.99
N ILE A 115 -11.07 8.05 10.97
CA ILE A 115 -10.66 8.76 12.19
C ILE A 115 -11.88 9.07 13.05
N LYS A 116 -12.98 9.58 12.47
CA LYS A 116 -14.23 9.87 13.19
C LYS A 116 -14.86 8.61 13.82
N ILE A 117 -14.78 7.47 13.15
CA ILE A 117 -15.30 6.18 13.67
C ILE A 117 -14.43 5.65 14.82
N LYS A 118 -13.11 5.69 14.66
CA LYS A 118 -12.18 5.00 15.57
C LYS A 118 -11.71 5.87 16.73
N TYR A 119 -11.58 7.18 16.50
CA TYR A 119 -11.04 8.16 17.43
C TYR A 119 -12.02 9.32 17.63
N THR A 120 -13.21 9.01 18.17
CA THR A 120 -14.30 9.98 18.40
C THR A 120 -13.87 11.21 19.21
N ASN A 121 -12.87 11.07 20.07
CA ASN A 121 -12.36 12.16 20.92
C ASN A 121 -11.30 13.04 20.21
N CYS A 122 -10.88 12.70 19.00
CA CYS A 122 -9.85 13.43 18.27
C CYS A 122 -10.42 14.73 17.69
N LYS A 123 -10.27 15.84 18.40
CA LYS A 123 -10.73 17.17 17.93
C LYS A 123 -9.94 17.72 16.74
N ASN A 124 -8.67 17.31 16.59
CA ASN A 124 -7.75 17.82 15.57
C ASN A 124 -7.67 16.90 14.32
N TYR A 125 -8.69 16.10 14.04
CA TYR A 125 -8.69 15.14 12.92
C TYR A 125 -8.40 15.79 11.56
N ILE A 126 -8.79 17.06 11.38
CA ILE A 126 -8.55 17.85 10.17
C ILE A 126 -7.05 18.01 9.91
N PHE A 127 -6.26 18.34 10.94
CA PHE A 127 -4.80 18.48 10.83
C PHE A 127 -4.15 17.18 10.34
N TYR A 128 -4.56 16.03 10.89
CA TYR A 128 -4.03 14.73 10.47
C TYR A 128 -4.44 14.41 9.03
N THR A 129 -5.67 14.75 8.64
CA THR A 129 -6.18 14.57 7.28
C THR A 129 -5.34 15.36 6.25
N CYS A 130 -4.83 16.54 6.63
CA CYS A 130 -3.91 17.32 5.78
C CYS A 130 -2.61 16.59 5.43
N LEU A 131 -2.14 15.64 6.25
CA LEU A 131 -0.89 14.90 6.00
C LEU A 131 -0.95 13.98 4.78
N TRP A 132 -2.16 13.64 4.33
CA TRP A 132 -2.41 13.03 3.03
C TRP A 132 -2.83 14.09 2.02
N PHE A 133 -3.86 14.89 2.34
CA PHE A 133 -4.53 15.73 1.35
C PHE A 133 -3.71 16.92 0.86
N LEU A 134 -2.87 17.52 1.71
CA LEU A 134 -1.99 18.64 1.34
C LEU A 134 -0.54 18.16 1.16
N ASN A 135 -0.32 16.85 1.09
CA ASN A 135 1.00 16.28 0.92
C ASN A 135 1.50 16.53 -0.51
N PRO A 136 2.61 17.25 -0.71
CA PRO A 136 3.10 17.57 -2.05
C PRO A 136 3.45 16.33 -2.85
N LEU A 137 3.94 15.26 -2.21
CA LEU A 137 4.25 14.01 -2.90
C LEU A 137 2.99 13.33 -3.43
N VAL A 138 1.90 13.29 -2.64
CA VAL A 138 0.61 12.70 -3.06
C VAL A 138 0.01 13.49 -4.23
N ILE A 139 -0.01 14.82 -4.11
CA ILE A 139 -0.54 15.72 -5.14
C ILE A 139 0.24 15.55 -6.45
N ILE A 140 1.57 15.62 -6.37
CA ILE A 140 2.44 15.51 -7.54
C ILE A 140 2.28 14.14 -8.19
N ILE A 141 2.41 13.03 -7.46
CA ILE A 141 2.31 11.68 -8.03
C ILE A 141 0.98 11.47 -8.75
N SER A 142 -0.13 11.90 -8.15
CA SER A 142 -1.46 11.77 -8.76
C SER A 142 -1.58 12.59 -10.04
N LEU A 143 -1.17 13.87 -10.01
CA LEU A 143 -1.28 14.77 -11.17
C LEU A 143 -0.26 14.50 -12.28
N ARG A 144 0.90 13.89 -11.95
CA ARG A 144 1.83 13.37 -12.96
C ARG A 144 1.21 12.24 -13.78
N GLY A 145 0.14 11.60 -13.29
CA GLY A 145 -0.55 10.52 -13.98
C GLY A 145 -0.16 9.14 -13.47
N ASN A 146 0.27 9.03 -12.22
CA ASN A 146 0.61 7.74 -11.65
C ASN A 146 -0.61 7.08 -10.99
N ALA A 147 -0.84 5.80 -11.29
CA ALA A 147 -2.00 5.05 -10.80
C ALA A 147 -1.85 4.50 -9.37
N ASP A 148 -0.71 4.72 -8.70
CA ASP A 148 -0.44 4.18 -7.35
C ASP A 148 -1.36 4.71 -6.24
N VAL A 149 -2.18 5.72 -6.52
CA VAL A 149 -3.27 6.16 -5.62
C VAL A 149 -4.43 5.16 -5.57
N ILE A 150 -4.67 4.40 -6.65
CA ILE A 150 -5.76 3.41 -6.73
C ILE A 150 -5.61 2.29 -5.68
N PRO A 151 -4.47 1.59 -5.56
CA PRO A 151 -4.31 0.57 -4.52
C PRO A 151 -4.40 1.17 -3.11
N CYS A 152 -3.91 2.40 -2.89
CA CYS A 152 -4.11 3.11 -1.63
C CYS A 152 -5.60 3.29 -1.31
N PHE A 153 -6.40 3.74 -2.28
CA PHE A 153 -7.85 3.85 -2.14
C PHE A 153 -8.52 2.52 -1.83
N LEU A 154 -8.22 1.47 -2.59
CA LEU A 154 -8.81 0.15 -2.40
C LEU A 154 -8.51 -0.42 -1.00
N ILE A 155 -7.33 -0.16 -0.45
CA ILE A 155 -6.98 -0.58 0.91
C ILE A 155 -7.65 0.26 1.98
N ILE A 156 -7.73 1.58 1.81
CA ILE A 156 -8.41 2.45 2.78
C ILE A 156 -9.91 2.19 2.81
N VAL A 157 -10.57 1.96 1.66
CA VAL A 157 -11.99 1.58 1.62
C VAL A 157 -12.22 0.19 2.22
N THR A 158 -11.26 -0.75 2.06
CA THR A 158 -11.29 -2.06 2.74
C THR A 158 -11.33 -1.90 4.26
N ILE A 159 -10.44 -1.06 4.82
CA ILE A 159 -10.40 -0.75 6.25
C ILE A 159 -11.70 -0.09 6.71
N PHE A 160 -12.17 0.91 5.96
CA PHE A 160 -13.43 1.61 6.26
C PHE A 160 -14.61 0.62 6.34
N CYS A 161 -14.73 -0.29 5.37
CA CYS A 161 -15.78 -1.31 5.36
C CYS A 161 -15.68 -2.28 6.54
N ILE A 162 -14.46 -2.68 6.94
CA ILE A 162 -14.25 -3.51 8.16
C ILE A 162 -14.76 -2.78 9.40
N TYR A 163 -14.44 -1.49 9.54
CA TYR A 163 -14.87 -0.70 10.70
C TYR A 163 -16.37 -0.44 10.72
N LYS A 164 -17.01 -0.41 9.56
CA LYS A 164 -18.47 -0.40 9.41
C LYS A 164 -19.13 -1.79 9.52
N LYS A 165 -18.35 -2.85 9.76
CA LYS A 165 -18.83 -4.26 9.81
C LYS A 165 -19.42 -4.79 8.50
N HIS A 166 -19.11 -4.15 7.37
CA HIS A 166 -19.47 -4.62 6.02
C HIS A 166 -18.36 -5.52 5.46
N ILE A 167 -18.23 -6.72 6.03
CA ILE A 167 -17.14 -7.66 5.71
C ILE A 167 -17.18 -8.13 4.25
N PHE A 168 -18.36 -8.40 3.70
CA PHE A 168 -18.52 -8.78 2.31
C PHE A 168 -17.96 -7.71 1.35
N LEU A 169 -18.39 -6.44 1.52
CA LEU A 169 -17.91 -5.35 0.68
C LEU A 169 -16.41 -5.10 0.85
N SER A 170 -15.91 -5.20 2.09
CA SER A 170 -14.48 -5.12 2.39
C SER A 170 -13.67 -6.17 1.60
N SER A 171 -14.15 -7.40 1.56
CA SER A 171 -13.47 -8.49 0.85
C SER A 171 -13.42 -8.29 -0.67
N ILE A 172 -14.45 -7.69 -1.27
CA ILE A 172 -14.46 -7.35 -2.70
C ILE A 172 -13.38 -6.32 -3.01
N PHE A 173 -13.34 -5.23 -2.24
CA PHE A 173 -12.32 -4.19 -2.42
C PHE A 173 -10.91 -4.71 -2.18
N TYR A 174 -10.73 -5.62 -1.22
CA TYR A 174 -9.43 -6.23 -0.98
C TYR A 174 -8.99 -7.14 -2.14
N GLY A 175 -9.89 -7.98 -2.67
CA GLY A 175 -9.60 -8.81 -3.85
C GLY A 175 -9.23 -7.96 -5.08
N LEU A 176 -9.92 -6.84 -5.28
CA LEU A 176 -9.57 -5.84 -6.30
C LEU A 176 -8.20 -5.22 -6.05
N ALA A 177 -7.85 -4.89 -4.81
CA ALA A 177 -6.55 -4.31 -4.45
C ALA A 177 -5.40 -5.27 -4.80
N VAL A 178 -5.54 -6.55 -4.46
CA VAL A 178 -4.52 -7.59 -4.72
C VAL A 178 -4.37 -7.84 -6.22
N ASN A 179 -5.48 -7.85 -6.97
CA ASN A 179 -5.42 -7.95 -8.42
C ASN A 179 -4.73 -6.71 -9.03
N PHE A 180 -5.15 -5.50 -8.64
CA PHE A 180 -4.61 -4.26 -9.20
C PHE A 180 -3.12 -4.07 -8.91
N LYS A 181 -2.68 -4.38 -7.68
CA LYS A 181 -1.28 -4.31 -7.27
C LYS A 181 -0.97 -5.40 -6.24
N ILE A 182 -0.20 -6.39 -6.66
CA ILE A 182 0.07 -7.62 -5.89
C ILE A 182 0.68 -7.39 -4.50
N TYR A 183 1.42 -6.29 -4.28
CA TYR A 183 2.04 -6.02 -2.97
C TYR A 183 1.01 -5.92 -1.84
N THR A 184 -0.23 -5.54 -2.14
CA THR A 184 -1.30 -5.43 -1.14
C THR A 184 -1.66 -6.77 -0.50
N ILE A 185 -1.18 -7.90 -1.04
CA ILE A 185 -1.29 -9.22 -0.43
C ILE A 185 -0.65 -9.29 0.96
N ILE A 186 0.32 -8.41 1.27
CA ILE A 186 0.96 -8.35 2.60
C ILE A 186 -0.05 -8.07 3.72
N TYR A 187 -1.19 -7.45 3.38
CA TYR A 187 -2.25 -7.11 4.33
C TYR A 187 -3.21 -8.26 4.64
N ALA A 188 -3.11 -9.41 3.95
CA ALA A 188 -3.98 -10.56 4.20
C ALA A 188 -3.87 -11.03 5.65
N LEU A 189 -2.64 -11.18 6.17
CA LEU A 189 -2.40 -11.59 7.54
C LEU A 189 -2.97 -10.59 8.56
N PRO A 190 -2.69 -9.26 8.48
CA PRO A 190 -3.31 -8.29 9.38
C PRO A 190 -4.83 -8.31 9.39
N PHE A 191 -5.48 -8.38 8.22
CA PHE A 191 -6.94 -8.44 8.16
C PHE A 191 -7.47 -9.69 8.86
N MET A 192 -6.87 -10.86 8.59
CA MET A 192 -7.28 -12.11 9.22
C MET A 192 -7.11 -12.08 10.74
N LEU A 193 -5.99 -11.55 11.24
CA LEU A 193 -5.73 -11.42 12.67
C LEU A 193 -6.62 -10.38 13.35
N TYR A 194 -7.04 -9.34 12.63
CA TYR A 194 -7.92 -8.31 13.16
C TYR A 194 -9.37 -8.80 13.27
N LEU A 195 -9.87 -9.52 12.26
CA LEU A 195 -11.23 -10.09 12.24
C LEU A 195 -11.45 -11.16 13.32
N ASN A 196 -10.37 -11.80 13.80
CA ASN A 196 -10.44 -12.74 14.90
C ASN A 196 -9.20 -12.63 15.79
N LYS A 197 -9.35 -12.00 16.96
CA LYS A 197 -8.25 -11.82 17.92
C LYS A 197 -7.67 -13.15 18.42
N ASN A 198 -8.47 -14.22 18.43
CA ASN A 198 -8.07 -15.54 18.90
C ASN A 198 -7.46 -16.42 17.79
N TYR A 199 -7.44 -15.97 16.54
CA TYR A 199 -6.84 -16.70 15.43
C TYR A 199 -5.32 -16.75 15.57
N LEU A 200 -4.69 -17.91 15.35
CA LEU A 200 -3.24 -18.13 15.43
C LEU A 200 -2.60 -17.61 16.73
N LEU A 201 -3.22 -17.92 17.88
CA LEU A 201 -2.66 -17.59 19.20
C LEU A 201 -1.38 -18.41 19.45
N GLY A 202 -0.32 -17.73 19.91
CA GLY A 202 0.97 -18.36 20.18
C GLY A 202 0.87 -19.50 21.19
N GLU A 203 -0.01 -19.38 22.19
CA GLU A 203 -0.23 -20.43 23.20
C GLU A 203 -0.71 -21.75 22.58
N ASN A 204 -1.58 -21.70 21.57
CA ASN A 204 -2.06 -22.90 20.87
C ASN A 204 -0.98 -23.50 19.95
N ILE A 205 -0.16 -22.64 19.34
CA ILE A 205 0.87 -23.06 18.38
C ILE A 205 2.07 -23.68 19.11
N PHE A 206 2.56 -23.00 20.15
CA PHE A 206 3.74 -23.37 20.93
C PHE A 206 3.41 -24.26 22.13
N GLN A 207 2.20 -24.85 22.18
CA GLN A 207 1.76 -25.72 23.27
C GLN A 207 2.73 -26.90 23.46
N LEU A 208 3.61 -26.75 24.44
CA LEU A 208 4.48 -27.80 24.96
C LEU A 208 3.63 -28.68 25.86
N ASN A 209 3.26 -29.87 25.42
CA ASN A 209 2.80 -30.89 26.37
C ASN A 209 3.99 -31.26 27.25
N GLU A 210 4.12 -30.62 28.41
CA GLU A 210 5.14 -30.95 29.43
C GLU A 210 5.02 -32.40 29.94
N LYS A 211 3.94 -33.11 29.61
CA LYS A 211 3.63 -34.46 30.09
C LYS A 211 4.40 -35.61 29.42
N LYS A 212 5.37 -35.37 28.53
CA LYS A 212 6.26 -36.43 27.99
C LYS A 212 7.73 -36.11 28.19
N LYS A 213 8.17 -35.99 29.44
CA LYS A 213 9.60 -36.15 29.78
C LYS A 213 9.95 -37.64 29.80
N LYS A 214 11.09 -37.97 29.16
CA LYS A 214 11.85 -39.24 29.13
C LYS A 214 11.59 -40.17 27.94
N LYS A 215 12.32 -39.93 26.85
CA LYS A 215 13.25 -40.95 26.32
C LYS A 215 14.48 -40.25 25.75
N LYS A 216 15.65 -40.66 26.22
CA LYS A 216 16.96 -40.21 25.77
C LYS A 216 17.28 -41.05 24.53
N ASN A 217 17.33 -40.42 23.37
CA ASN A 217 18.32 -40.59 22.30
C ASN A 217 17.83 -39.84 21.05
N ASP A 218 18.79 -39.16 20.41
CA ASP A 218 18.69 -38.23 19.28
C ASP A 218 18.10 -36.84 19.56
N PHE A 219 19.00 -35.91 19.91
CA PHE A 219 18.73 -34.47 19.99
C PHE A 219 18.12 -33.94 18.67
N LEU A 220 18.72 -34.31 17.53
CA LEU A 220 18.24 -33.90 16.20
C LEU A 220 16.83 -34.40 15.89
N LEU A 221 16.55 -35.67 16.21
CA LEU A 221 15.23 -36.27 15.97
C LEU A 221 14.16 -35.61 16.84
N ASN A 222 14.47 -35.30 18.11
CA ASN A 222 13.57 -34.58 19.00
C ASN A 222 13.31 -33.14 18.55
N THR A 223 14.35 -32.42 18.07
CA THR A 223 14.19 -31.08 17.48
C THR A 223 13.33 -31.13 16.22
N PHE A 224 13.55 -32.12 15.35
CA PHE A 224 12.74 -32.32 14.15
C PHE A 224 11.27 -32.57 14.48
N PHE A 225 10.96 -33.49 15.41
CA PHE A 225 9.59 -33.74 15.84
C PHE A 225 8.94 -32.53 16.50
N TYR A 226 9.71 -31.73 17.25
CA TYR A 226 9.23 -30.48 17.84
C TYR A 226 8.85 -29.44 16.77
N ILE A 227 9.73 -29.21 15.78
CA ILE A 227 9.47 -28.30 14.66
C ILE A 227 8.29 -28.80 13.85
N PHE A 228 8.24 -30.09 13.51
CA PHE A 228 7.13 -30.70 12.79
C PHE A 228 5.81 -30.51 13.54
N ARG A 229 5.80 -30.67 14.86
CA ARG A 229 4.60 -30.43 15.68
C ARG A 229 4.17 -28.97 15.68
N ILE A 230 5.09 -28.01 15.80
CA ILE A 230 4.76 -26.58 15.69
C ILE A 230 4.13 -26.29 14.32
N ILE A 231 4.74 -26.81 13.26
CA ILE A 231 4.24 -26.65 11.89
C ILE A 231 2.84 -27.26 11.76
N SER A 232 2.63 -28.47 12.28
CA SER A 232 1.33 -29.14 12.28
C SER A 232 0.27 -28.37 13.07
N ASN A 233 0.59 -27.90 14.27
CA ASN A 233 -0.31 -27.09 15.09
C ASN A 233 -0.66 -25.78 14.39
N PHE A 234 0.32 -25.12 13.77
CA PHE A 234 0.12 -23.93 12.98
C PHE A 234 -0.85 -24.19 11.82
N PHE A 235 -0.67 -25.29 11.07
CA PHE A 235 -1.59 -25.69 10.00
C PHE A 235 -3.01 -25.97 10.51
N VAL A 236 -3.17 -26.64 11.66
CA VAL A 236 -4.49 -26.86 12.26
C VAL A 236 -5.16 -25.54 12.65
N GLU A 237 -4.42 -24.62 13.27
CA GLU A 237 -4.96 -23.31 13.64
C GLU A 237 -5.29 -22.43 12.42
N LEU A 238 -4.58 -22.58 11.29
CA LEU A 238 -4.87 -21.86 10.04
C LEU A 238 -6.30 -22.13 9.52
N PHE A 239 -6.83 -23.34 9.75
CA PHE A 239 -8.19 -23.70 9.30
C PHE A 239 -9.29 -23.34 10.31
N LYS A 240 -8.94 -22.89 11.52
CA LYS A 240 -9.92 -22.46 12.55
C LYS A 240 -10.38 -21.03 12.31
N LEU A 241 -11.05 -20.83 11.18
CA LEU A 241 -11.61 -19.54 10.78
C LEU A 241 -12.98 -19.32 11.39
N ASN A 242 -13.25 -18.10 11.87
CA ASN A 242 -14.62 -17.69 12.18
C ASN A 242 -15.38 -17.32 10.89
N TYR A 243 -16.68 -17.05 11.01
CA TYR A 243 -17.53 -16.70 9.86
C TYR A 243 -17.01 -15.47 9.10
N GLU A 244 -16.63 -14.39 9.81
CA GLU A 244 -16.13 -13.16 9.17
C GLU A 244 -14.83 -13.41 8.37
N GLN A 245 -13.88 -14.16 8.94
CA GLN A 245 -12.63 -14.55 8.30
C GLN A 245 -12.85 -15.46 7.09
N PHE A 246 -13.74 -16.44 7.21
CA PHE A 246 -14.09 -17.34 6.14
C PHE A 246 -14.73 -16.58 4.97
N LEU A 247 -15.73 -15.76 5.26
CA LEU A 247 -16.40 -14.89 4.28
C LEU A 247 -15.40 -13.97 3.59
N PHE A 248 -14.54 -13.30 4.37
CA PHE A 248 -13.53 -12.38 3.84
C PHE A 248 -12.53 -13.11 2.93
N SER A 249 -12.05 -14.28 3.34
CA SER A 249 -11.07 -15.07 2.60
C SER A 249 -11.63 -15.57 1.27
N ILE A 250 -12.82 -16.19 1.30
CA ILE A 250 -13.43 -16.76 0.09
C ILE A 250 -13.82 -15.65 -0.88
N CYS A 251 -14.46 -14.59 -0.42
CA CYS A 251 -14.93 -13.54 -1.32
C CYS A 251 -13.76 -12.77 -1.95
N SER A 252 -12.74 -12.39 -1.17
CA SER A 252 -11.55 -11.71 -1.71
C SER A 252 -10.76 -12.58 -2.68
N SER A 253 -10.60 -13.88 -2.35
CA SER A 253 -9.95 -14.85 -3.22
C SER A 253 -10.75 -15.10 -4.50
N SER A 254 -12.08 -15.16 -4.41
CA SER A 254 -12.96 -15.32 -5.57
C SER A 254 -12.87 -14.13 -6.51
N VAL A 255 -12.92 -12.90 -5.99
CA VAL A 255 -12.75 -11.69 -6.82
C VAL A 255 -11.38 -11.69 -7.51
N PHE A 256 -10.31 -11.98 -6.78
CA PHE A 256 -8.98 -12.09 -7.35
C PHE A 256 -8.93 -13.16 -8.45
N LEU A 257 -9.41 -14.38 -8.18
CA LEU A 257 -9.37 -15.50 -9.12
C LEU A 257 -10.23 -15.23 -10.35
N ILE A 258 -11.46 -14.75 -10.20
CA ILE A 258 -12.36 -14.44 -11.32
C ILE A 258 -11.71 -13.43 -12.26
N LEU A 259 -11.15 -12.32 -11.73
CA LEU A 259 -10.48 -11.32 -12.56
C LEU A 259 -9.26 -11.90 -13.29
N ASN A 260 -8.45 -12.70 -12.61
CA ASN A 260 -7.31 -13.36 -13.22
C ASN A 260 -7.73 -14.37 -14.30
N CYS A 261 -8.77 -15.16 -14.06
CA CYS A 261 -9.33 -16.10 -15.04
C CYS A 261 -9.88 -15.35 -16.25
N VAL A 262 -10.66 -14.29 -16.06
CA VAL A 262 -11.19 -13.46 -17.15
C VAL A 262 -10.05 -12.90 -18.01
N PHE A 263 -9.04 -12.27 -17.40
CA PHE A 263 -7.93 -11.72 -18.18
C PHE A 263 -7.01 -12.77 -18.79
N TYR A 264 -6.88 -13.95 -18.18
CA TYR A 264 -6.17 -15.08 -18.78
C TYR A 264 -6.92 -15.65 -19.99
N ILE A 265 -8.25 -15.74 -19.94
CA ILE A 265 -9.06 -16.16 -21.09
C ILE A 265 -8.89 -15.17 -22.26
N ILE A 266 -8.83 -13.87 -21.97
CA ILE A 266 -8.73 -12.83 -23.01
C ILE A 266 -7.30 -12.71 -23.58
N TYR A 267 -6.27 -12.71 -22.72
CA TYR A 267 -4.89 -12.36 -23.11
C TYR A 267 -3.86 -13.48 -22.91
N GLY A 268 -4.27 -14.66 -22.43
CA GLY A 268 -3.43 -15.84 -22.28
C GLY A 268 -2.25 -15.65 -21.30
N TYR A 269 -1.17 -16.37 -21.58
CA TYR A 269 0.03 -16.38 -20.73
C TYR A 269 0.71 -15.01 -20.61
N GLU A 270 0.62 -14.17 -21.64
CA GLU A 270 1.21 -12.84 -21.65
C GLU A 270 0.71 -12.01 -20.45
N PHE A 271 -0.59 -12.06 -20.15
CA PHE A 271 -1.16 -11.42 -18.96
C PHE A 271 -0.49 -11.86 -17.65
N LEU A 272 -0.38 -13.18 -17.42
CA LEU A 272 0.20 -13.70 -16.19
C LEU A 272 1.68 -13.33 -16.08
N TYR A 273 2.40 -13.41 -17.20
CA TYR A 273 3.81 -13.07 -17.24
C TYR A 273 4.03 -11.60 -16.91
N GLU A 274 3.37 -10.72 -17.64
CA GLU A 274 3.56 -9.28 -17.58
C GLU A 274 3.05 -8.65 -16.27
N SER A 275 1.92 -9.14 -15.75
CA SER A 275 1.30 -8.61 -14.53
C SER A 275 1.91 -9.13 -13.23
N PHE A 276 2.40 -10.37 -13.20
CA PHE A 276 2.81 -11.02 -11.95
C PHE A 276 4.22 -11.62 -12.01
N ILE A 277 4.46 -12.55 -12.95
CA ILE A 277 5.72 -13.33 -12.97
C ILE A 277 6.92 -12.41 -13.20
N TYR A 278 6.76 -11.40 -14.06
CA TYR A 278 7.80 -10.42 -14.35
C TYR A 278 8.30 -9.74 -13.08
N HIS A 279 7.42 -9.38 -12.13
CA HIS A 279 7.81 -8.70 -10.89
C HIS A 279 8.59 -9.62 -9.93
N ILE A 280 8.36 -10.93 -9.99
CA ILE A 280 9.12 -11.91 -9.22
C ILE A 280 10.54 -12.03 -9.76
N ILE A 281 10.71 -12.02 -11.08
CA ILE A 281 12.00 -12.25 -11.74
C ILE A 281 12.79 -10.94 -11.91
N ARG A 282 12.10 -9.80 -11.99
CA ARG A 282 12.68 -8.48 -12.29
C ARG A 282 13.87 -8.18 -11.39
N ARG A 283 14.92 -7.66 -12.04
CA ARG A 283 16.11 -7.09 -11.41
C ARG A 283 16.31 -5.72 -12.03
N ASP A 284 16.35 -4.70 -11.20
CA ASP A 284 16.56 -3.34 -11.69
C ASP A 284 17.90 -2.80 -11.21
N HIS A 285 18.77 -2.52 -12.16
CA HIS A 285 20.12 -2.01 -11.97
C HIS A 285 20.23 -0.52 -12.29
N ARG A 286 19.16 0.12 -12.79
CA ARG A 286 19.12 1.55 -13.06
C ARG A 286 18.01 2.19 -12.23
N HIS A 287 18.21 3.41 -11.76
CA HIS A 287 17.21 4.19 -11.01
C HIS A 287 16.48 3.47 -9.85
N ASN A 288 17.14 2.51 -9.19
CA ASN A 288 16.57 1.73 -8.11
C ASN A 288 17.01 2.26 -6.73
N PHE A 289 16.05 2.62 -5.89
CA PHE A 289 16.20 3.07 -4.49
C PHE A 289 16.25 1.91 -3.49
N SER A 290 16.48 0.69 -3.96
CA SER A 290 16.60 -0.48 -3.09
C SER A 290 17.87 -0.41 -2.24
N LEU A 291 17.77 -0.85 -0.98
CA LEU A 291 18.93 -1.11 -0.14
C LEU A 291 19.91 -2.09 -0.82
N PHE A 292 19.37 -3.03 -1.60
CA PHE A 292 20.12 -4.06 -2.30
C PHE A 292 20.59 -3.62 -3.69
N PHE A 293 20.49 -2.33 -4.05
CA PHE A 293 20.84 -1.83 -5.38
C PHE A 293 22.18 -2.36 -5.90
N TYR A 294 23.26 -2.15 -5.13
CA TYR A 294 24.61 -2.55 -5.53
C TYR A 294 24.75 -4.08 -5.61
N LEU A 295 24.15 -4.80 -4.66
CA LEU A 295 24.11 -6.26 -4.68
C LEU A 295 23.36 -6.80 -5.90
N MET A 296 22.24 -6.17 -6.29
CA MET A 296 21.48 -6.54 -7.49
C MET A 296 22.29 -6.26 -8.76
N TYR A 297 22.97 -5.11 -8.83
CA TYR A 297 23.87 -4.76 -9.92
C TYR A 297 24.95 -5.85 -10.14
N LEU A 298 25.69 -6.21 -9.09
CA LEU A 298 26.70 -7.29 -9.16
C LEU A 298 26.10 -8.67 -9.45
N SER A 299 24.88 -8.95 -8.98
CA SER A 299 24.20 -10.22 -9.25
C SER A 299 23.85 -10.42 -10.73
N ILE A 300 23.63 -9.32 -11.46
CA ILE A 300 23.35 -9.34 -12.90
C ILE A 300 24.63 -9.66 -13.65
N GLU A 301 25.73 -8.98 -13.34
CA GLU A 301 27.04 -9.25 -13.95
C GLU A 301 27.47 -10.72 -13.74
N LYS A 302 27.22 -11.27 -12.54
CA LYS A 302 27.55 -12.67 -12.21
C LYS A 302 26.46 -13.69 -12.58
N ASN A 303 25.38 -13.28 -13.24
CA ASN A 303 24.23 -14.14 -13.58
C ASN A 303 23.64 -14.97 -12.41
N SER A 304 23.79 -14.50 -11.16
CA SER A 304 23.33 -15.25 -9.99
C SER A 304 21.80 -15.22 -9.89
N LYS A 305 21.15 -16.39 -9.82
CA LYS A 305 19.68 -16.51 -9.61
C LYS A 305 19.27 -16.58 -8.14
N ILE A 306 20.22 -16.90 -7.25
CA ILE A 306 19.96 -17.10 -5.83
C ILE A 306 19.92 -15.77 -5.07
N ILE A 307 20.78 -14.82 -5.42
CA ILE A 307 20.90 -13.53 -4.72
C ILE A 307 19.55 -12.76 -4.67
N PRO A 308 18.79 -12.62 -5.77
CA PRO A 308 17.47 -11.97 -5.71
C PRO A 308 16.42 -12.71 -4.88
N LEU A 309 16.58 -14.03 -4.64
CA LEU A 309 15.68 -14.81 -3.79
C LEU A 309 16.02 -14.59 -2.31
N ILE A 310 17.32 -14.58 -1.97
CA ILE A 310 17.78 -14.32 -0.60
C ILE A 310 17.34 -12.93 -0.13
N THR A 311 17.35 -11.91 -1.01
CA THR A 311 16.94 -10.55 -0.63
C THR A 311 15.44 -10.44 -0.30
N PHE A 312 14.60 -11.39 -0.68
CA PHE A 312 13.19 -11.45 -0.26
C PHE A 312 13.01 -11.96 1.17
N VAL A 313 13.92 -12.80 1.68
CA VAL A 313 13.80 -13.44 3.00
C VAL A 313 13.63 -12.42 4.13
N PRO A 314 14.50 -11.40 4.31
CA PRO A 314 14.35 -10.45 5.40
C PRO A 314 13.06 -9.61 5.26
N GLN A 315 12.63 -9.34 4.02
CA GLN A 315 11.39 -8.63 3.74
C GLN A 315 10.17 -9.43 4.21
N ILE A 316 10.07 -10.71 3.82
CA ILE A 316 8.97 -11.61 4.20
C ILE A 316 8.93 -11.78 5.73
N ILE A 317 10.09 -11.99 6.36
CA ILE A 317 10.18 -12.18 7.82
C ILE A 317 9.67 -10.92 8.54
N LEU A 318 10.17 -9.72 8.21
CA LEU A 318 9.73 -8.51 8.90
C LEU A 318 8.24 -8.21 8.66
N VAL A 319 7.75 -8.37 7.43
CA VAL A 319 6.33 -8.19 7.10
C VAL A 319 5.45 -9.14 7.92
N ALA A 320 5.84 -10.42 8.04
CA ALA A 320 5.11 -11.38 8.86
C ALA A 320 5.15 -11.00 10.35
N LEU A 321 6.32 -10.66 10.88
CA LEU A 321 6.50 -10.27 12.29
C LEU A 321 5.65 -9.06 12.67
N PHE A 322 5.62 -8.01 11.84
CA PHE A 322 4.77 -6.84 12.08
C PHE A 322 3.27 -7.16 12.01
N GLY A 323 2.88 -8.08 11.12
CA GLY A 323 1.53 -8.64 11.05
C GLY A 323 1.13 -9.30 12.38
N PHE A 324 1.88 -10.33 12.79
CA PHE A 324 1.58 -11.07 14.03
C PHE A 324 1.61 -10.20 15.30
N LYS A 325 2.55 -9.26 15.38
CA LYS A 325 2.77 -8.45 16.58
C LYS A 325 1.72 -7.36 16.79
N TYR A 326 1.32 -6.66 15.73
CA TYR A 326 0.52 -5.43 15.87
C TYR A 326 -0.92 -5.54 15.35
N ALA A 327 -1.23 -6.45 14.42
CA ALA A 327 -2.53 -6.43 13.73
C ALA A 327 -3.74 -6.52 14.66
N ARG A 328 -3.63 -7.30 15.75
CA ARG A 328 -4.71 -7.50 16.74
C ARG A 328 -4.98 -6.26 17.59
N THR A 329 -3.95 -5.46 17.87
CA THR A 329 -4.02 -4.30 18.76
C THR A 329 -4.23 -3.01 17.96
N ASN A 330 -3.51 -2.84 16.86
CA ASN A 330 -3.57 -1.70 15.99
C ASN A 330 -3.31 -2.13 14.53
N LEU A 331 -4.40 -2.32 13.79
CA LEU A 331 -4.39 -2.77 12.40
C LEU A 331 -3.59 -1.84 11.49
N GLU A 332 -3.84 -0.52 11.55
CA GLU A 332 -3.20 0.46 10.68
C GLU A 332 -1.71 0.56 10.97
N LEU A 333 -1.30 0.53 12.25
CA LEU A 333 0.11 0.49 12.62
C LEU A 333 0.80 -0.76 12.07
N SER A 334 0.14 -1.92 12.15
CA SER A 334 0.65 -3.16 11.55
C SER A 334 0.84 -3.01 10.04
N MET A 335 -0.18 -2.53 9.34
CA MET A 335 -0.14 -2.33 7.88
C MET A 335 0.91 -1.29 7.47
N PHE A 336 1.06 -0.21 8.22
CA PHE A 336 2.10 0.79 7.98
C PHE A 336 3.51 0.23 8.16
N LEU A 337 3.78 -0.47 9.27
CA LEU A 337 5.08 -1.08 9.52
C LEU A 337 5.40 -2.19 8.49
N GLN A 338 4.40 -2.97 8.08
CA GLN A 338 4.53 -3.91 6.96
C GLN A 338 4.88 -3.19 5.66
N THR A 339 4.21 -2.09 5.34
CA THR A 339 4.43 -1.34 4.10
C THR A 339 5.81 -0.69 4.07
N ILE A 340 6.23 -0.06 5.18
CA ILE A 340 7.58 0.50 5.31
C ILE A 340 8.63 -0.60 5.15
N SER A 341 8.45 -1.74 5.81
CA SER A 341 9.39 -2.87 5.72
C SER A 341 9.44 -3.45 4.33
N PHE A 342 8.28 -3.58 3.67
CA PHE A 342 8.16 -4.00 2.30
C PHE A 342 8.95 -3.07 1.38
N ILE A 343 8.76 -1.75 1.46
CA ILE A 343 9.44 -0.78 0.59
C ILE A 343 10.95 -0.69 0.91
N ALA A 344 11.31 -0.69 2.19
CA ALA A 344 12.70 -0.56 2.63
C ALA A 344 13.54 -1.74 2.13
N LEU A 345 13.02 -2.95 2.26
CA LEU A 345 13.68 -4.21 1.89
C LEU A 345 13.28 -4.75 0.52
N ASN A 346 12.57 -3.99 -0.31
CA ASN A 346 12.30 -4.45 -1.67
C ASN A 346 13.58 -4.43 -2.49
N LYS A 347 13.86 -5.49 -3.25
CA LYS A 347 14.99 -5.58 -4.20
C LYS A 347 14.88 -4.59 -5.37
N VAL A 348 13.66 -4.16 -5.71
CA VAL A 348 13.39 -3.11 -6.70
C VAL A 348 12.48 -2.08 -6.06
N CYS A 349 12.95 -0.84 -5.94
CA CYS A 349 12.22 0.24 -5.31
C CYS A 349 12.28 1.49 -6.21
N THR A 350 11.13 1.89 -6.73
CA THR A 350 10.94 3.16 -7.45
C THR A 350 10.35 4.22 -6.52
N SER A 351 10.47 5.50 -6.87
CA SER A 351 9.99 6.63 -6.04
C SER A 351 8.48 6.58 -5.76
N GLN A 352 7.68 6.09 -6.71
CA GLN A 352 6.23 5.95 -6.56
C GLN A 352 5.80 5.08 -5.37
N TYR A 353 6.64 4.13 -4.92
CA TYR A 353 6.32 3.23 -3.81
C TYR A 353 6.12 3.99 -2.49
N PHE A 354 6.73 5.18 -2.36
CA PHE A 354 6.69 5.95 -1.13
C PHE A 354 5.30 6.46 -0.79
N ILE A 355 4.37 6.51 -1.75
CA ILE A 355 2.98 6.89 -1.47
C ILE A 355 2.23 5.82 -0.66
N TRP A 356 2.63 4.55 -0.74
CA TRP A 356 1.85 3.43 -0.18
C TRP A 356 1.75 3.45 1.35
N CYS A 357 2.70 4.04 2.06
CA CYS A 357 2.66 4.13 3.53
C CYS A 357 1.96 5.40 4.05
N ILE A 358 1.84 6.44 3.22
CA ILE A 358 1.27 7.75 3.60
C ILE A 358 -0.20 7.67 4.03
N PRO A 359 -1.12 6.88 3.41
CA PRO A 359 -2.53 6.95 3.78
C PRO A 359 -2.79 6.40 5.19
N PHE A 360 -1.87 5.63 5.77
CA PHE A 360 -1.94 5.17 7.16
C PHE A 360 -1.49 6.23 8.16
N LEU A 361 -0.64 7.20 7.76
CA LEU A 361 -0.06 8.20 8.68
C LEU A 361 -1.13 9.02 9.41
N PRO A 362 -2.15 9.60 8.74
CA PRO A 362 -3.20 10.34 9.44
C PRO A 362 -3.88 9.52 10.53
N ILE A 363 -4.20 8.26 10.23
CA ILE A 363 -4.95 7.38 11.13
C ILE A 363 -4.08 6.95 12.31
N ILE A 364 -2.82 6.59 12.06
CA ILE A 364 -1.88 6.17 13.11
C ILE A 364 -1.54 7.33 14.02
N LEU A 365 -1.37 8.54 13.48
CA LEU A 365 -1.04 9.71 14.29
C LEU A 365 -2.21 10.11 15.20
N CYS A 366 -3.46 9.92 14.76
CA CYS A 366 -4.63 9.98 15.65
C CYS A 366 -4.63 8.84 16.69
N ALA A 367 -4.15 7.66 16.30
CA ALA A 367 -4.03 6.48 17.16
C ALA A 367 -2.98 6.60 18.27
N ILE A 368 -2.08 7.58 18.21
CA ILE A 368 -1.08 7.81 19.25
C ILE A 368 -1.82 8.27 20.52
N THR A 369 -2.36 7.30 21.26
CA THR A 369 -2.21 7.31 22.70
C THR A 369 -0.71 7.42 22.96
N LEU A 370 -0.27 8.50 23.62
CA LEU A 370 1.12 8.89 23.94
C LEU A 370 1.93 7.83 24.74
N SER A 371 1.92 6.56 24.33
CA SER A 371 2.86 5.59 24.85
C SER A 371 4.21 5.81 24.17
N LYS A 372 5.26 6.01 24.98
CA LYS A 372 6.64 6.18 24.50
C LYS A 372 7.05 5.08 23.51
N ARG A 373 6.49 3.88 23.66
CA ARG A 373 6.74 2.71 22.80
C ARG A 373 6.27 2.94 21.35
N ASN A 374 5.05 3.42 21.13
CA ASN A 374 4.54 3.64 19.76
C ASN A 374 5.27 4.79 19.06
N MET A 375 5.55 5.87 19.80
CA MET A 375 6.34 7.00 19.29
C MET A 375 7.74 6.57 18.88
N PHE A 376 8.43 5.81 19.74
CA PHE A 376 9.73 5.24 19.43
C PHE A 376 9.67 4.38 18.17
N LEU A 377 8.69 3.48 18.05
CA LEU A 377 8.55 2.62 16.87
C LEU A 377 8.34 3.41 15.58
N ILE A 378 7.50 4.44 15.59
CA ILE A 378 7.25 5.29 14.41
C ILE A 378 8.54 6.02 14.02
N ILE A 379 9.20 6.69 14.98
CA ILE A 379 10.46 7.40 14.72
C ILE A 379 11.54 6.44 14.25
N SER A 380 11.72 5.29 14.90
CA SER A 380 12.67 4.26 14.50
C SER A 380 12.35 3.71 13.11
N SER A 381 11.07 3.54 12.74
CA SER A 381 10.68 3.08 11.41
C SER A 381 10.99 4.11 10.33
N ILE A 382 10.78 5.40 10.62
CA ILE A 382 11.13 6.52 9.73
C ILE A 382 12.64 6.62 9.60
N LEU A 383 13.39 6.55 10.70
CA LEU A 383 14.86 6.54 10.69
C LEU A 383 15.40 5.34 9.93
N PHE A 384 14.88 4.14 10.17
CA PHE A 384 15.24 2.93 9.43
C PHE A 384 14.98 3.11 7.94
N PHE A 385 13.82 3.65 7.57
CA PHE A 385 13.47 3.95 6.19
C PHE A 385 14.45 4.94 5.57
N ILE A 386 14.75 6.06 6.26
CA ILE A 386 15.72 7.06 5.79
C ILE A 386 17.10 6.42 5.61
N VAL A 387 17.63 5.73 6.63
CA VAL A 387 18.94 5.06 6.57
C VAL A 387 18.99 4.05 5.43
N ALA A 388 17.95 3.23 5.28
CA ALA A 388 17.85 2.26 4.18
C ALA A 388 17.88 2.91 2.80
N LYS A 389 17.52 4.20 2.68
CA LYS A 389 17.53 4.95 1.43
C LYS A 389 18.75 5.88 1.26
N VAL A 390 19.36 6.37 2.34
CA VAL A 390 20.57 7.21 2.32
C VAL A 390 21.76 6.51 1.66
N GLY A 391 21.84 5.17 1.76
CA GLY A 391 22.83 4.37 1.03
C GLY A 391 22.71 4.45 -0.51
N SER A 392 21.59 4.94 -1.03
CA SER A 392 21.44 5.28 -2.45
C SER A 392 21.77 6.77 -2.63
N LYS A 393 22.84 7.11 -3.37
CA LYS A 393 23.17 8.51 -3.78
C LYS A 393 21.96 9.26 -4.39
N ARG A 394 20.95 8.53 -4.85
CA ARG A 394 19.70 9.03 -5.43
C ARG A 394 18.67 9.53 -4.41
N PHE A 395 18.66 9.07 -3.16
CA PHE A 395 17.69 9.55 -2.15
C PHE A 395 17.89 11.02 -1.81
N LEU A 396 19.15 11.48 -1.68
CA LEU A 396 19.47 12.90 -1.54
C LEU A 396 19.02 13.71 -2.76
N LEU A 397 19.16 13.17 -3.97
CA LEU A 397 18.67 13.79 -5.19
C LEU A 397 17.14 13.88 -5.21
N LEU A 398 16.41 12.85 -4.80
CA LEU A 398 14.95 12.89 -4.71
C LEU A 398 14.49 13.95 -3.71
N TYR A 399 15.13 14.03 -2.54
CA TYR A 399 14.84 15.07 -1.55
C TYR A 399 15.14 16.46 -2.12
N LYS A 400 16.27 16.62 -2.81
CA LYS A 400 16.64 17.86 -3.51
C LYS A 400 15.64 18.19 -4.62
N TYR A 401 15.16 17.22 -5.41
CA TYR A 401 14.15 17.43 -6.45
C TYR A 401 12.81 17.85 -5.84
N VAL A 402 12.29 17.11 -4.86
CA VAL A 402 11.02 17.45 -4.18
C VAL A 402 11.10 18.83 -3.51
N PHE A 403 12.22 19.16 -2.85
CA PHE A 403 12.42 20.49 -2.26
C PHE A 403 12.67 21.58 -3.31
N SER A 404 13.38 21.32 -4.40
CA SER A 404 13.59 22.30 -5.47
C SER A 404 12.27 22.72 -6.14
N TYR A 405 11.25 21.85 -6.18
CA TYR A 405 9.91 22.23 -6.66
C TYR A 405 9.06 22.97 -5.60
N ILE A 406 9.40 22.85 -4.31
CA ILE A 406 8.72 23.57 -3.21
C ILE A 406 9.38 24.95 -2.95
N ILE A 407 10.67 25.09 -3.23
CA ILE A 407 11.45 26.33 -3.00
C ILE A 407 11.21 27.40 -4.10
N PHE A 408 10.57 27.08 -5.23
CA PHE A 408 10.22 28.09 -6.25
C PHE A 408 9.01 28.98 -5.89
N PHE A 409 8.58 29.00 -4.62
CA PHE A 409 7.62 29.95 -4.05
C PHE A 409 8.28 31.01 -3.14
N SER A 410 9.59 31.21 -3.25
CA SER A 410 10.30 32.35 -2.64
C SER A 410 11.11 33.11 -3.66
#